data_AF-Q6PYD0-F1
#
_entry.id   AF-Q6PYD0-F1
#
_cell.length_a   1.000
_cell.length_b   1.000
_cell.length_c   1.000
_cell.angle_alpha   90.00
_cell.angle_beta   90.00
_cell.angle_gamma   90.00
#
_symmetry.space_group_name_H-M   'P 1'
#
loop_
_entity.id
_entity.type
_entity.pdbx_description
1 polymer ?
#
loop_
_entity_poly.entity_id
_entity_poly.type
_entity_poly.pdbx_seq_one_letter_code
_entity_poly.pdbx_strand_id
1 'polypeptide(L)'
;AILTLRDFSNDSVRRFVQVLQALRLQGVWGIVMDVRGNTGGSLSEAIKLSDAFVSEGRIITKIEHPSGQREVITSRNSESFGGSCVVLTDE
;
A
#
# COMPACT_ATOMS: atom_id res chain seq x y z
N ALA A 1 -2.04 -12.60 -9.25
CA ALA A 1 -2.31 -11.54 -10.27
C ALA A 1 -1.20 -10.50 -10.24
N ILE A 2 -0.97 -9.75 -11.32
CA ILE A 2 0.01 -8.64 -11.35
C ILE A 2 -0.78 -7.33 -11.41
N LEU A 3 -0.48 -6.39 -10.51
CA LEU A 3 -1.06 -5.05 -10.50
C LEU A 3 0.08 -4.03 -10.56
N THR A 4 0.01 -3.10 -11.50
CA THR A 4 1.04 -2.07 -11.67
C THR A 4 0.61 -0.75 -11.06
N LEU A 5 1.50 -0.12 -10.30
CA LEU A 5 1.30 1.20 -9.70
C LEU A 5 2.43 2.14 -10.14
N ARG A 6 2.09 3.14 -10.96
CA ARG A 6 3.04 4.11 -11.55
C ARG A 6 3.25 5.37 -10.72
N ASP A 7 2.31 5.70 -9.84
CA ASP A 7 2.39 6.84 -8.94
C ASP A 7 1.51 6.63 -7.71
N PHE A 8 1.72 7.45 -6.69
CA PHE A 8 0.88 7.55 -5.50
C PHE A 8 -0.06 8.76 -5.58
N SER A 9 -0.81 8.88 -6.67
CA SER A 9 -1.96 9.78 -6.77
C SER A 9 -3.21 9.16 -6.16
N ASN A 10 -4.17 10.00 -5.75
CA ASN A 10 -5.44 9.53 -5.18
C ASN A 10 -6.22 8.62 -6.13
N ASP A 11 -6.22 8.93 -7.43
CA ASP A 11 -6.90 8.13 -8.44
C ASP A 11 -6.25 6.77 -8.63
N SER A 12 -4.91 6.71 -8.72
CA SER A 12 -4.15 5.47 -8.85
C SER A 12 -4.38 4.55 -7.64
N VAL A 13 -4.25 5.08 -6.43
CA VAL A 13 -4.45 4.29 -5.20
C VAL A 13 -5.91 3.82 -5.07
N ARG A 14 -6.89 4.67 -5.37
CA ARG A 14 -8.31 4.27 -5.34
C ARG A 14 -8.59 3.12 -6.31
N ARG A 15 -8.11 3.20 -7.55
CA ARG A 15 -8.28 2.13 -8.55
C ARG A 15 -7.56 0.85 -8.12
N PHE A 16 -6.35 0.97 -7.59
CA PHE A 16 -5.59 -0.18 -7.11
C PHE A 16 -6.37 -0.95 -6.03
N VAL A 17 -6.91 -0.26 -5.03
CA VAL A 17 -7.70 -0.88 -3.95
C VAL A 17 -8.97 -1.54 -4.48
N GLN A 18 -9.65 -0.91 -5.45
CA GLN A 18 -10.84 -1.51 -6.09
C GLN A 18 -10.51 -2.81 -6.81
N VAL A 19 -9.41 -2.85 -7.58
CA VAL A 19 -8.95 -4.07 -8.26
C VAL A 19 -8.53 -5.12 -7.26
N LEU A 20 -7.83 -4.73 -6.19
CA LEU A 20 -7.42 -5.64 -5.11
C LEU A 20 -8.63 -6.33 -4.45
N GLN A 21 -9.68 -5.56 -4.15
CA GLN A 21 -10.93 -6.10 -3.59
C GLN A 21 -11.64 -7.04 -4.57
N ALA A 22 -11.71 -6.68 -5.85
CA ALA A 22 -12.28 -7.55 -6.87
C ALA A 22 -11.53 -8.89 -6.99
N LEU A 23 -10.19 -8.85 -6.95
CA LEU A 23 -9.36 -10.05 -6.98
C LEU A 23 -9.56 -10.92 -5.72
N ARG A 24 -9.70 -10.31 -4.54
CA ARG A 24 -10.04 -11.03 -3.30
C ARG A 24 -11.38 -11.76 -3.44
N LEU A 25 -12.42 -11.10 -3.99
CA LEU A 25 -13.72 -11.71 -4.24
C LEU A 25 -13.68 -12.86 -5.26
N GLN A 26 -12.72 -12.82 -6.20
CA GLN A 26 -12.46 -13.89 -7.16
C GLN A 26 -11.65 -15.05 -6.57
N GLY A 27 -11.29 -15.00 -5.28
CA GLY A 27 -10.51 -16.06 -4.62
C GLY A 27 -9.02 -16.03 -4.94
N VAL A 28 -8.50 -14.92 -5.48
CA VAL A 28 -7.07 -14.78 -5.75
C VAL A 28 -6.31 -14.67 -4.43
N TRP A 29 -5.48 -15.67 -4.15
CA TRP A 29 -4.72 -15.79 -2.90
C TRP A 29 -3.41 -15.00 -2.87
N GLY A 30 -2.97 -14.45 -4.01
CA GLY A 30 -1.71 -13.71 -4.04
C GLY A 30 -1.56 -12.77 -5.23
N ILE A 31 -0.80 -11.70 -5.00
CA ILE A 31 -0.52 -10.66 -5.98
C ILE A 31 0.98 -10.34 -6.07
N VAL A 32 1.36 -9.86 -7.24
CA VAL A 32 2.61 -9.11 -7.46
C VAL A 32 2.21 -7.65 -7.65
N MET A 33 2.68 -6.78 -6.76
CA MET A 33 2.58 -5.34 -6.89
C MET A 33 3.82 -4.84 -7.64
N ASP A 34 3.64 -4.47 -8.90
CA ASP A 34 4.71 -3.94 -9.75
C ASP A 34 4.78 -2.42 -9.59
N VAL A 35 5.78 -1.96 -8.84
CA VAL A 35 6.08 -0.54 -8.60
C VAL A 35 7.28 -0.06 -9.42
N ARG A 36 7.68 -0.79 -10.47
CA ARG A 36 8.76 -0.35 -11.35
C ARG A 36 8.42 0.93 -12.09
N GLY A 37 9.39 1.84 -12.16
CA GLY A 37 9.21 3.17 -12.74
C GLY A 37 8.14 4.01 -12.01
N ASN A 38 7.87 3.71 -10.73
CA ASN A 38 6.98 4.51 -9.91
C ASN A 38 7.67 5.82 -9.52
N THR A 39 7.12 6.96 -9.95
CA THR A 39 7.75 8.28 -9.73
C THR A 39 7.54 8.84 -8.31
N GLY A 40 6.95 8.05 -7.41
CA GLY A 40 6.54 8.49 -6.08
C GLY A 40 5.18 9.17 -6.10
N GLY A 41 5.00 10.15 -5.22
CA GLY A 41 3.73 10.87 -5.04
C GLY A 41 3.45 11.16 -3.58
N SER A 42 2.18 11.14 -3.19
CA SER A 42 1.79 11.52 -1.84
C SER A 42 2.13 10.43 -0.81
N LEU A 43 2.84 10.82 0.25
CA LEU A 43 3.05 9.95 1.41
C LEU A 43 1.73 9.48 2.03
N SER A 44 0.70 10.34 2.06
CA SER A 44 -0.61 9.96 2.60
C SER A 44 -1.28 8.86 1.80
N GLU A 45 -1.11 8.86 0.47
CA GLU A 45 -1.66 7.84 -0.42
C GLU A 45 -0.84 6.53 -0.32
N ALA A 46 0.48 6.63 -0.14
CA ALA A 46 1.32 5.46 0.14
C ALA A 46 0.95 4.79 1.48
N ILE A 47 0.70 5.58 2.53
CA ILE A 47 0.22 5.09 3.83
C ILE A 47 -1.13 4.40 3.66
N LYS A 48 -2.07 5.04 2.96
CA LYS A 48 -3.42 4.50 2.72
C LYS A 48 -3.36 3.17 1.98
N LEU A 49 -2.51 3.05 0.96
CA LEU A 49 -2.32 1.78 0.26
C LEU A 49 -1.69 0.72 1.17
N SER A 50 -0.69 1.09 1.96
CA SER A 50 -0.01 0.18 2.90
C SER A 50 -0.96 -0.37 3.96
N ASP A 51 -1.90 0.45 4.44
CA ASP A 51 -2.94 0.07 5.40
C ASP A 51 -3.81 -1.09 4.88
N ALA A 52 -3.98 -1.24 3.56
CA ALA A 52 -4.71 -2.37 2.97
C ALA A 52 -4.01 -3.73 3.16
N PHE A 53 -2.70 -3.74 3.40
CA PHE A 53 -1.88 -4.95 3.52
C PHE A 53 -1.39 -5.22 4.94
N VAL A 54 -1.16 -4.17 5.72
CA VAL A 54 -0.58 -4.27 7.06
C VAL A 54 -1.68 -4.51 8.09
N SER A 55 -1.54 -5.54 8.91
CA SER A 55 -2.49 -5.86 9.98
C SER A 55 -2.61 -4.74 11.03
N GLU A 56 -3.79 -4.59 11.60
CA GLU A 56 -4.09 -3.59 12.63
C GLU A 56 -3.05 -3.53 13.75
N GLY A 57 -2.73 -2.31 14.20
CA GLY A 57 -1.79 -2.04 15.29
C GLY A 57 -0.30 -2.15 14.91
N ARG A 58 0.03 -2.64 13.70
CA ARG A 58 1.40 -2.67 13.20
C ARG A 58 1.80 -1.29 12.66
N ILE A 59 3.08 -0.95 12.81
CA ILE A 59 3.62 0.32 12.31
C ILE A 59 3.68 0.28 10.78
N ILE A 60 3.14 1.31 10.13
CA ILE A 60 3.28 1.56 8.67
C ILE A 60 4.51 2.43 8.42
N THR A 61 4.62 3.57 9.11
CA THR A 61 5.74 4.49 8.92
C THR A 61 6.03 5.31 10.17
N LYS A 62 7.25 5.85 10.23
CA LYS A 62 7.69 6.82 11.24
C LYS A 62 8.21 8.05 10.51
N ILE A 63 7.69 9.22 10.85
CA ILE A 63 8.09 10.50 10.28
C ILE A 63 8.91 11.24 11.33
N GLU A 64 10.11 11.67 10.97
CA GLU A 64 10.95 12.53 11.81
C GLU A 64 11.02 13.92 11.17
N HIS A 65 10.52 14.91 11.90
CA HIS A 65 10.55 16.31 11.45
C HIS A 65 11.88 16.96 11.83
N PRO A 66 12.33 18.00 11.10
CA PRO A 66 13.54 18.75 11.46
C PRO A 66 13.53 19.35 12.87
N SER A 67 12.35 19.58 13.44
CA SER A 67 12.17 20.02 14.83
C SER A 67 12.52 18.96 15.88
N GLY A 68 12.76 17.70 15.46
CA GLY A 68 12.92 16.55 16.34
C GLY A 68 11.59 15.89 16.75
N GLN A 69 10.45 16.43 16.30
CA GLN A 69 9.15 15.79 16.51
C GLN A 69 9.07 14.49 15.70
N ARG A 70 8.53 13.44 16.31
CA ARG A 70 8.33 12.13 15.66
C ARG A 70 6.85 11.77 15.63
N GLU A 71 6.39 11.35 14.47
CA GLU A 71 5.05 10.80 14.27
C GLU A 71 5.17 9.31 13.95
N VAL A 72 4.33 8.48 14.59
CA VAL A 72 4.24 7.05 14.30
C VAL A 72 2.85 6.77 13.78
N ILE A 73 2.77 6.25 12.57
CA ILE A 73 1.51 5.90 11.92
C ILE A 73 1.37 4.38 11.94
N THR A 74 0.32 3.91 12.58
CA THR A 74 -0.02 2.48 12.68
C THR A 74 -1.22 2.14 11.79
N SER A 75 -1.27 0.89 11.36
CA SER A 75 -2.41 0.37 10.61
C SER A 75 -3.67 0.38 11.46
N ARG A 76 -4.77 0.81 10.85
CA ARG A 76 -6.12 0.75 11.43
C ARG A 76 -7.02 -0.26 10.70
N ASN A 77 -6.45 -1.01 9.76
CA ASN A 77 -7.20 -1.96 8.98
C ASN A 77 -7.28 -3.32 9.68
N SER A 78 -8.47 -3.64 10.18
CA SER A 78 -8.79 -4.94 10.77
C SER A 78 -8.97 -6.05 9.71
N GLU A 79 -9.18 -5.68 8.44
CA GLU A 79 -9.32 -6.60 7.31
C GLU A 79 -8.17 -6.43 6.29
N SER A 80 -6.96 -6.82 6.69
CA SER A 80 -5.84 -6.92 5.74
C SER A 80 -6.14 -7.89 4.59
N PHE A 81 -5.53 -7.68 3.42
CA PHE A 81 -5.69 -8.54 2.23
C PHE A 81 -5.59 -10.05 2.51
N GLY A 82 -4.80 -10.47 3.51
CA GLY A 82 -4.72 -11.85 4.00
C GLY A 82 -3.99 -12.84 3.07
N GLY A 83 -3.90 -12.52 1.77
CA GLY A 83 -3.12 -13.26 0.79
C GLY A 83 -1.65 -12.84 0.70
N SER A 84 -0.84 -13.60 -0.03
CA SER A 84 0.57 -13.30 -0.24
C SER A 84 0.77 -12.09 -1.17
N CYS A 85 1.65 -11.16 -0.81
CA CYS A 85 2.02 -10.01 -1.64
C CYS A 85 3.52 -10.02 -1.90
N VAL A 86 3.90 -9.92 -3.18
CA VAL A 86 5.28 -9.70 -3.61
C VAL A 86 5.36 -8.30 -4.22
N VAL A 87 6.37 -7.52 -3.86
CA VAL A 87 6.61 -6.20 -4.46
C VAL A 87 7.77 -6.31 -5.45
N LEU A 88 7.53 -5.86 -6.67
CA LEU A 88 8.52 -5.79 -7.74
C LEU A 88 8.95 -4.34 -7.93
N THR A 89 10.24 -4.06 -7.73
CA THR A 89 10.84 -2.72 -7.83
C THR A 89 12.03 -2.73 -8.78
N ASP A 90 12.42 -1.56 -9.27
CA ASP A 90 13.66 -1.30 -10.02
C ASP A 90 14.54 -0.30 -9.26
N GLU A 91 15.71 0.00 -9.84
CA GLU A 91 16.71 0.96 -9.32
C GLU A 91 16.33 2.42 -9.61
#